data_AF-W2QZS0-F1
#
_entry.id   AF-W2QZS0-F1
#
_cell.length_a   1.000
_cell.length_b   1.000
_cell.length_c   1.000
_cell.angle_alpha   90.00
_cell.angle_beta   90.00
_cell.angle_gamma   90.00
#
_symmetry.space_group_name_H-M   'P 1'
#
loop_
_entity.id
_entity.type
_entity.pdbx_description
1 polymer ?
#
loop_
_entity_poly.entity_id
_entity_poly.type
_entity_poly.pdbx_seq_one_letter_code
_entity_poly.pdbx_strand_id
1 'polypeptide(L)'
;MPRVAAFLREQQVEAGPASERYMAVTQARLPEGAPLQVPDSITFRQLHHIDTQQAAVDAAMTEEQLQRACEYRVVRIKLHGAVVPVQVKYWRVTRRTRATEL
;
A
#
# COMPACT_ATOMS: atom_id res chain seq x y z
N MET A 1 15.28 -8.69 -3.09
CA MET A 1 16.40 -9.63 -3.32
C MET A 1 15.81 -11.02 -3.59
N PRO A 2 15.81 -11.56 -4.82
CA PRO A 2 14.84 -12.60 -5.22
C PRO A 2 14.92 -13.91 -4.42
N ARG A 3 16.13 -14.40 -4.10
CA ARG A 3 16.32 -15.63 -3.30
C ARG A 3 15.87 -15.50 -1.84
N VAL A 4 16.13 -14.34 -1.23
CA VAL A 4 15.77 -14.07 0.18
C VAL A 4 14.26 -13.84 0.32
N ALA A 5 13.67 -13.09 -0.61
CA ALA A 5 12.23 -12.86 -0.67
C ALA A 5 11.44 -14.17 -0.83
N ALA A 6 11.91 -15.06 -1.71
CA ALA A 6 11.30 -16.38 -1.92
C ALA A 6 11.32 -17.22 -0.63
N PHE A 7 12.48 -17.31 0.02
CA PHE A 7 12.60 -18.06 1.29
C PHE A 7 11.70 -17.49 2.39
N LEU A 8 11.67 -16.16 2.57
CA LEU A 8 10.81 -15.54 3.59
C LEU A 8 9.33 -15.84 3.35
N ARG A 9 8.89 -15.85 2.09
CA ARG A 9 7.54 -16.29 1.71
C ARG A 9 7.27 -17.75 2.05
N GLU A 10 8.21 -18.65 1.75
CA GLU A 10 8.10 -20.08 2.11
C GLU A 10 8.01 -20.29 3.63
N GLN A 11 8.70 -19.46 4.40
CA GLN A 11 8.63 -19.45 5.87
C GLN A 11 7.43 -18.65 6.42
N GLN A 12 6.51 -18.19 5.57
CA GLN A 12 5.33 -17.40 5.93
C GLN A 12 5.66 -16.10 6.69
N VAL A 13 6.83 -15.52 6.43
CA VAL A 13 7.25 -14.21 6.97
C VAL A 13 6.94 -13.13 5.95
N GLU A 14 6.02 -12.23 6.29
CA GLU A 14 5.71 -11.04 5.48
C GLU A 14 6.80 -9.96 5.65
N ALA A 15 7.98 -10.25 5.10
CA ALA A 15 9.10 -9.31 5.12
C ALA A 15 8.93 -8.21 4.07
N GLY A 16 9.15 -6.97 4.48
CA GLY A 16 9.26 -5.85 3.56
C GLY A 16 10.71 -5.58 3.14
N PRO A 17 10.94 -4.48 2.40
CA PRO A 17 12.23 -4.16 1.82
C PRO A 17 13.37 -4.05 2.83
N ALA A 18 13.12 -3.55 4.04
CA ALA A 18 14.16 -3.38 5.05
C ALA A 18 14.59 -4.74 5.63
N SER A 19 13.61 -5.59 5.97
CA SER A 19 13.83 -6.94 6.49
C SER A 19 14.53 -7.84 5.48
N GLU A 20 14.11 -7.81 4.20
CA GLU A 20 14.78 -8.55 3.12
C GLU A 20 16.25 -8.14 3.00
N ARG A 21 16.53 -6.84 3.05
CA ARG A 21 17.89 -6.32 2.88
C ARG A 21 18.78 -6.69 4.05
N TYR A 22 18.25 -6.61 5.27
CA TYR A 22 18.97 -7.04 6.46
C TYR A 22 19.29 -8.53 6.41
N MET A 23 18.33 -9.36 6.01
CA MET A 23 18.55 -10.80 5.87
C MET A 23 19.58 -11.11 4.78
N ALA A 24 19.52 -10.43 3.62
CA ALA A 24 20.49 -10.60 2.55
C ALA A 24 21.92 -10.25 3.01
N VAL A 25 22.09 -9.15 3.76
CA VAL A 25 23.38 -8.74 4.32
C VAL A 25 23.86 -9.71 5.38
N THR A 26 22.97 -10.16 6.27
CA THR A 26 23.30 -11.13 7.32
C THR A 26 23.77 -12.45 6.70
N GLN A 27 23.07 -12.94 5.67
CA GLN A 27 23.45 -14.14 4.93
C GLN A 27 24.81 -13.99 4.24
N ALA A 28 25.06 -12.84 3.61
CA ALA A 28 26.32 -12.59 2.89
C ALA A 28 27.56 -12.56 3.81
N ARG A 29 27.36 -12.42 5.13
CA ARG A 29 28.44 -12.49 6.13
C ARG A 29 28.75 -13.91 6.58
N LEU A 30 27.90 -14.88 6.24
CA LEU A 30 28.12 -16.28 6.59
C LEU A 30 29.03 -16.96 5.56
N PRO A 31 29.72 -18.04 5.95
CA PRO A 31 30.50 -18.85 5.02
C PRO A 31 29.66 -19.37 3.85
N GLU A 32 30.32 -19.66 2.74
CA GLU A 32 29.69 -20.28 1.60
C GLU A 32 29.08 -21.65 1.98
N GLY A 33 27.86 -21.90 1.52
CA GLY A 33 27.09 -23.10 1.90
C GLY A 33 26.28 -22.99 3.18
N ALA A 34 26.37 -21.87 3.93
CA ALA A 34 25.52 -21.66 5.10
C ALA A 34 24.02 -21.66 4.72
N PRO A 35 23.16 -22.36 5.46
CA PRO A 35 21.73 -22.40 5.18
C PRO A 35 21.10 -21.03 5.36
N LEU A 36 20.06 -20.73 4.58
CA LEU A 36 19.23 -19.55 4.81
C LEU A 36 18.41 -19.78 6.09
N GLN A 37 18.42 -18.80 6.99
CA GLN A 37 17.62 -18.81 8.21
C GLN A 37 17.01 -17.43 8.44
N VAL A 38 15.80 -17.40 9.01
CA VAL A 38 15.17 -16.15 9.44
C VAL A 38 15.92 -15.66 10.68
N PRO A 39 16.51 -14.46 10.67
CA PRO A 39 17.21 -13.95 11.84
C PRO A 39 16.24 -13.66 13.00
N ASP A 40 16.51 -14.17 14.20
CA ASP A 40 15.77 -13.81 15.43
C ASP A 40 16.43 -12.65 16.21
N SER A 41 17.16 -11.79 15.50
CA SER A 41 17.77 -10.62 16.13
C SER A 41 16.71 -9.55 16.42
N ILE A 42 16.92 -8.78 17.49
CA ILE A 42 16.07 -7.63 17.81
C ILE A 42 16.02 -6.64 16.63
N THR A 43 17.13 -6.45 15.93
CA THR A 43 17.19 -5.61 14.73
C THR A 43 16.26 -6.11 13.63
N PHE A 44 16.24 -7.43 13.35
CA PHE A 44 15.34 -7.98 12.34
C PHE A 44 13.88 -7.76 12.73
N ARG A 45 13.52 -7.99 14.00
CA ARG A 45 12.17 -7.77 14.50
C ARG A 45 11.74 -6.30 14.39
N GLN A 46 12.65 -5.36 14.68
CA GLN A 46 12.39 -3.92 14.53
C GLN A 46 12.21 -3.52 13.06
N LEU A 47 13.05 -4.03 12.16
CA LEU A 47 12.93 -3.74 10.73
C LEU A 47 11.63 -4.32 10.16
N HIS A 48 11.25 -5.51 10.59
CA HIS A 48 9.97 -6.11 10.22
C HIS A 48 8.79 -5.26 10.69
N HIS A 49 8.84 -4.74 11.93
CA HIS A 49 7.83 -3.82 12.42
C HIS A 49 7.77 -2.52 11.59
N ILE A 50 8.92 -1.94 11.23
CA ILE A 50 9.00 -0.75 10.37
C ILE A 50 8.38 -1.02 8.99
N ASP A 51 8.68 -2.17 8.40
CA ASP A 51 8.10 -2.57 7.11
C ASP A 51 6.55 -2.66 7.20
N THR A 52 6.00 -3.23 8.29
CA THR A 52 4.55 -3.27 8.51
C THR A 52 3.95 -1.86 8.64
N GLN A 53 4.61 -0.97 9.39
CA GLN A 53 4.13 0.41 9.54
C GLN A 53 4.21 1.18 8.22
N GLN A 54 5.26 0.99 7.43
CA GLN A 54 5.38 1.61 6.12
C GLN A 54 4.27 1.16 5.18
N ALA A 55 3.96 -0.15 5.14
CA ALA A 55 2.86 -0.67 4.34
C ALA A 55 1.51 -0.05 4.73
N ALA A 56 1.26 0.15 6.03
CA ALA A 56 0.05 0.82 6.52
C ALA A 56 0.00 2.30 6.10
N VAL A 57 1.11 3.02 6.18
CA VAL A 57 1.22 4.41 5.72
C VAL A 57 0.99 4.52 4.21
N ASP A 58 1.61 3.64 3.42
CA ASP A 58 1.47 3.64 1.97
C ASP A 58 0.03 3.32 1.55
N ALA A 59 -0.64 2.40 2.25
CA ALA A 59 -2.05 2.09 2.04
C ALA A 59 -2.94 3.32 2.35
N ALA A 60 -2.75 3.96 3.51
CA ALA A 60 -3.49 5.15 3.89
C ALA A 60 -3.28 6.32 2.90
N MET A 61 -2.05 6.54 2.46
CA MET A 61 -1.72 7.55 1.44
C MET A 61 -2.40 7.25 0.10
N THR A 62 -2.44 5.98 -0.31
CA THR A 62 -3.12 5.55 -1.54
C THR A 62 -4.63 5.77 -1.43
N GLU A 63 -5.24 5.43 -0.30
CA GLU A 63 -6.65 5.67 -0.03
C GLU A 63 -6.98 7.17 -0.06
N GLU A 64 -6.18 8.02 0.59
CA GLU A 64 -6.34 9.47 0.54
C GLU A 64 -6.23 10.02 -0.89
N GLN A 65 -5.26 9.54 -1.67
CA GLN A 65 -5.09 9.94 -3.06
C GLN A 65 -6.29 9.54 -3.91
N LEU A 66 -6.80 8.32 -3.75
CA LEU A 66 -8.03 7.87 -4.42
C LEU A 66 -9.24 8.70 -3.99
N GLN A 67 -9.33 9.06 -2.72
CA GLN A 67 -10.42 9.88 -2.21
C GLN A 67 -10.38 11.31 -2.78
N ARG A 68 -9.20 11.94 -2.84
CA ARG A 68 -8.99 13.23 -3.52
C ARG A 68 -9.26 13.15 -5.03
N ALA A 69 -8.84 12.05 -5.67
CA ALA A 69 -9.14 11.81 -7.09
C ALA A 69 -10.65 11.64 -7.34
N CYS A 70 -11.38 11.10 -6.37
CA CYS A 70 -12.85 10.98 -6.44
C CYS A 70 -13.58 12.27 -6.06
N GLU A 71 -12.93 13.20 -5.36
CA GLU A 71 -13.53 14.44 -4.83
C GLU A 71 -13.92 15.42 -5.94
N TYR A 72 -13.19 15.45 -7.05
CA TYR A 72 -13.44 16.36 -8.18
C TYR A 72 -13.71 15.59 -9.46
N ARG A 73 -14.76 15.98 -10.19
CA ARG A 73 -15.01 15.52 -11.57
C ARG A 73 -14.83 16.67 -12.54
N VAL A 74 -14.23 16.40 -13.69
CA VAL A 74 -14.23 17.34 -14.81
C VAL A 74 -15.56 17.19 -15.55
N VAL A 75 -16.35 18.25 -15.57
CA VAL A 75 -17.57 18.35 -16.39
C VAL A 75 -17.32 19.33 -17.54
N ARG A 76 -17.88 19.05 -18.71
CA ARG A 76 -17.86 19.98 -19.84
C ARG A 76 -19.16 20.76 -19.85
N ILE A 77 -19.08 22.07 -19.62
CA ILE A 77 -20.23 22.96 -19.66
C ILE A 77 -20.17 23.88 -20.88
N LYS A 78 -21.32 24.29 -21.42
CA LYS A 78 -21.40 25.32 -22.46
C LYS A 78 -21.59 26.68 -21.80
N LEU A 79 -20.66 27.60 -22.04
CA LEU A 79 -20.72 29.00 -21.60
C LEU A 79 -20.62 29.88 -22.83
N HIS A 80 -21.66 30.70 -23.10
CA HIS A 80 -21.72 31.60 -24.26
C HIS A 80 -21.36 30.91 -25.60
N GLY A 81 -21.78 29.66 -25.79
CA GLY A 81 -21.52 28.87 -27.01
C GLY A 81 -20.18 28.11 -27.03
N ALA A 82 -19.25 28.42 -26.14
CA ALA A 82 -17.98 27.69 -26.00
C ALA A 82 -18.10 26.53 -24.99
N VAL A 83 -17.45 25.38 -25.28
CA VAL A 83 -17.38 24.24 -24.35
C VAL A 83 -16.15 24.40 -23.46
N VAL A 84 -16.36 24.54 -22.16
CA VAL A 84 -15.31 24.74 -21.16
C VAL A 84 -15.28 23.55 -20.19
N PRO A 85 -14.11 22.88 -20.00
CA PRO A 85 -13.96 21.89 -18.94
C PRO A 85 -13.82 22.59 -17.58
N VAL A 86 -14.61 22.17 -16.60
CA VAL A 86 -14.61 22.72 -15.23
C VAL A 86 -14.49 21.59 -14.23
N GLN A 87 -13.61 21.74 -13.22
CA GLN A 87 -13.53 20.83 -12.08
C GLN A 87 -14.62 21.18 -11.08
N VAL A 88 -15.49 20.22 -10.78
CA VAL A 88 -16.57 20.37 -9.79
C VAL A 88 -16.40 19.34 -8.68
N LYS A 89 -16.45 19.83 -7.44
CA LYS A 89 -16.59 19.00 -6.25
C LYS A 89 -18.02 18.50 -6.17
N TYR A 90 -18.21 17.20 -5.97
CA TYR A 90 -19.55 16.60 -5.84
C TYR A 90 -19.56 15.63 -4.67
N TRP A 91 -20.65 15.63 -3.90
CA TRP A 91 -20.88 14.62 -2.86
C TRP A 91 -22.03 13.73 -3.29
N ARG A 92 -21.87 12.41 -3.10
CA ARG A 92 -22.91 11.43 -3.45
C ARG A 92 -23.97 11.41 -2.36
N VAL A 93 -25.19 11.85 -2.66
CA VAL A 93 -26.33 11.73 -1.75
C VAL A 93 -26.96 10.36 -1.97
N THR A 94 -26.84 9.46 -1.00
CA THR A 94 -27.53 8.16 -1.04
C THR A 94 -28.92 8.35 -0.44
N ARG A 95 -29.96 8.47 -1.28
CA ARG A 95 -31.35 8.45 -0.80
C ARG A 95 -31.65 7.06 -0.26
N ARG A 96 -31.90 6.93 1.06
CA ARG A 96 -32.56 5.75 1.62
C ARG A 96 -34.00 5.74 1.09
N THR A 97 -34.31 4.84 0.17
CA THR A 97 -35.69 4.50 -0.17
C THR A 97 -36.30 3.81 1.05
N ARG A 98 -37.20 4.49 1.77
CA ARG A 98 -38.10 3.79 2.70
C ARG A 98 -39.03 2.95 1.83
N ALA A 99 -38.91 1.63 1.93
CA ALA A 99 -39.95 0.74 1.46
C ALA A 99 -41.20 1.00 2.31
N THR A 100 -42.27 1.42 1.65
CA THR A 100 -43.60 1.49 2.25
C THR A 100 -44.12 0.06 2.31
N GLU A 101 -44.14 -0.54 3.50
CA GLU A 101 -44.91 -1.76 3.75
C GLU A 101 -46.41 -1.40 3.76
N LEU A 102 -47.18 -2.10 2.95
CA LEU A 102 -48.65 -2.23 3.02
C LEU A 102 -48.97 -3.72 3.08
#